data_AF-A0A3N5NAP8-F1
#
_entry.id   AF-A0A3N5NAP8-F1
#
_cell.length_a   1.000
_cell.length_b   1.000
_cell.length_c   1.000
_cell.angle_alpha   90.00
_cell.angle_beta   90.00
_cell.angle_gamma   90.00
#
_symmetry.space_group_name_H-M   'P 1'
#
loop_
_entity.id
_entity.type
_entity.pdbx_description
1 polymer ?
#
loop_
_entity_poly.entity_id
_entity_poly.type
_entity_poly.pdbx_seq_one_letter_code
_entity_poly.pdbx_strand_id
1 'polypeptide(L)'
;MKQRTGEPVAGSRKRQRPRGKAAKLPGARRTTRSLDRLEADREALLRRLSRLDSGAKLLPGYRSALTLLNSRFRRADLATRLALLQAAQFMVEVLERIP
;
A
#
# COMPACT_ATOMS: atom_id res chain seq x y z
N MET A 1 -56.34 -47.91 -29.12
CA MET A 1 -55.27 -48.90 -28.87
C MET A 1 -54.27 -48.30 -27.89
N LYS A 2 -53.91 -49.08 -26.85
CA LYS A 2 -52.64 -49.13 -26.08
C LYS A 2 -51.95 -47.80 -25.73
N GLN A 3 -52.04 -47.30 -24.50
CA GLN A 3 -51.27 -47.66 -23.28
C GLN A 3 -50.00 -46.81 -23.07
N ARG A 4 -50.00 -46.09 -21.91
CA ARG A 4 -48.92 -45.87 -20.91
C ARG A 4 -47.57 -45.33 -21.43
N THR A 5 -46.96 -44.30 -20.86
CA THR A 5 -46.25 -44.38 -19.56
C THR A 5 -45.54 -43.04 -19.27
N GLY A 6 -45.58 -42.56 -18.02
CA GLY A 6 -44.43 -41.90 -17.38
C GLY A 6 -44.36 -40.36 -17.33
N GLU A 7 -44.99 -39.77 -16.31
CA GLU A 7 -44.44 -38.59 -15.61
C GLU A 7 -43.32 -39.05 -14.62
N PRO A 8 -42.62 -38.14 -13.94
CA PRO A 8 -41.58 -37.19 -14.37
C PRO A 8 -40.22 -37.62 -13.72
N VAL A 9 -39.18 -36.78 -13.69
CA VAL A 9 -38.23 -36.59 -12.55
C VAL A 9 -36.87 -36.02 -13.00
N ALA A 10 -36.57 -34.87 -12.41
CA ALA A 10 -35.29 -34.34 -11.92
C ALA A 10 -34.00 -34.44 -12.76
N GLY A 11 -33.33 -33.29 -12.84
CA GLY A 11 -31.92 -33.24 -13.22
C GLY A 11 -31.36 -31.84 -13.20
N SER A 12 -31.27 -31.24 -12.01
CA SER A 12 -30.61 -29.96 -11.75
C SER A 12 -29.25 -29.88 -12.47
N ARG A 13 -29.14 -29.06 -13.52
CA ARG A 13 -27.86 -28.73 -14.14
C ARG A 13 -27.06 -27.86 -13.17
N LYS A 14 -26.36 -28.51 -12.25
CA LYS A 14 -25.31 -27.91 -11.43
C LYS A 14 -24.31 -27.25 -12.38
N ARG A 15 -24.31 -25.92 -12.39
CA ARG A 15 -23.23 -25.10 -12.94
C ARG A 15 -21.96 -25.46 -12.16
N GLN A 16 -21.21 -26.42 -12.68
CA GLN A 16 -19.91 -26.79 -12.14
C GLN A 16 -18.94 -25.67 -12.52
N ARG A 17 -18.86 -24.63 -11.68
CA ARG A 17 -17.78 -23.65 -11.74
C ARG A 17 -16.50 -24.45 -11.49
N PRO A 18 -15.50 -24.44 -12.39
CA PRO A 18 -14.22 -25.02 -12.05
C PRO A 18 -13.69 -24.21 -10.88
N ARG A 19 -13.62 -24.85 -9.70
CA ARG A 19 -12.85 -24.37 -8.56
C ARG A 19 -11.38 -24.47 -8.98
N GLY A 20 -10.94 -23.47 -9.75
CA GLY A 20 -9.54 -23.19 -9.98
C GLY A 20 -8.91 -22.98 -8.61
N LYS A 21 -8.14 -23.97 -8.17
CA LYS A 21 -7.22 -23.92 -7.05
C LYS A 21 -6.44 -22.61 -7.21
N ALA A 22 -6.68 -21.63 -6.34
CA ALA A 22 -5.93 -20.38 -6.34
C ALA A 22 -4.47 -20.74 -6.07
N ALA A 23 -3.69 -20.86 -7.14
CA ALA A 23 -2.25 -20.97 -7.06
C ALA A 23 -1.78 -19.74 -6.28
N LYS A 24 -1.29 -19.97 -5.07
CA LYS A 24 -0.78 -18.95 -4.17
C LYS A 24 0.39 -18.28 -4.89
N LEU A 25 0.13 -17.12 -5.49
CA LEU A 25 1.11 -16.35 -6.25
C LEU A 25 2.35 -16.10 -5.35
N PRO A 26 3.53 -16.60 -5.70
CA PRO A 26 4.73 -16.44 -4.87
C PRO A 26 5.22 -14.98 -4.77
N GLY A 27 4.64 -14.07 -5.54
CA GLY A 27 4.98 -12.64 -5.55
C GLY A 27 4.41 -11.82 -4.39
N ALA A 28 3.32 -12.26 -3.75
CA ALA A 28 2.63 -11.45 -2.75
C ALA A 28 3.46 -11.17 -1.48
N ARG A 29 4.35 -12.10 -1.10
CA ARG A 29 5.19 -11.94 0.10
C ARG A 29 6.36 -10.97 -0.09
N ARG A 30 6.84 -10.80 -1.33
CA ARG A 30 7.99 -9.92 -1.61
C ARG A 30 7.54 -8.46 -1.63
N THR A 31 6.36 -8.20 -2.20
CA THR A 31 5.77 -6.85 -2.27
C THR A 31 5.32 -6.36 -0.91
N THR A 32 4.76 -7.21 -0.04
CA THR A 32 4.40 -6.80 1.33
C THR A 32 5.64 -6.40 2.13
N ARG A 33 6.71 -7.21 2.10
CA ARG A 33 7.97 -6.88 2.79
C ARG A 33 8.62 -5.58 2.30
N SER A 34 8.49 -5.24 1.01
CA SER A 34 8.98 -3.95 0.51
C SER A 34 8.13 -2.78 1.01
N LEU A 35 6.81 -2.94 1.11
CA LEU A 35 5.93 -1.90 1.63
C LEU A 35 6.19 -1.65 3.11
N ASP A 36 6.32 -2.71 3.91
CA ASP A 36 6.62 -2.62 5.35
C ASP A 36 7.93 -1.85 5.60
N ARG A 37 8.96 -2.07 4.77
CA ARG A 37 10.23 -1.34 4.86
C ARG A 37 10.06 0.16 4.56
N LEU A 38 9.36 0.49 3.49
CA LEU A 38 9.12 1.90 3.13
C LEU A 38 8.29 2.62 4.21
N GLU A 39 7.38 1.91 4.86
CA GLU A 39 6.59 2.43 5.97
C GLU A 39 7.46 2.63 7.23
N ALA A 40 8.39 1.73 7.51
CA ALA A 40 9.38 1.91 8.58
C ALA A 40 10.29 3.13 8.32
N ASP A 41 10.77 3.31 7.08
CA ASP A 41 11.60 4.44 6.68
C ASP A 41 10.84 5.77 6.81
N ARG A 42 9.57 5.77 6.36
CA ARG A 42 8.65 6.91 6.55
C ARG A 42 8.50 7.29 8.02
N GLU A 43 8.30 6.31 8.91
CA GLU A 43 8.18 6.57 10.34
C GLU A 43 9.48 7.09 10.95
N ALA A 44 10.64 6.58 10.51
CA ALA A 44 11.93 7.09 10.94
C ALA A 44 12.11 8.57 10.56
N LEU A 45 11.73 8.95 9.34
CA LEU A 45 11.73 10.34 8.89
C LEU A 45 10.78 11.23 9.70
N LEU A 46 9.56 10.77 9.98
CA LEU A 46 8.62 11.52 10.82
C LEU A 46 9.16 11.72 12.24
N ARG A 47 9.81 10.71 12.81
CA ARG A 47 10.46 10.82 14.14
C ARG A 47 11.58 11.86 14.12
N ARG A 48 12.47 11.84 13.11
CA ARG A 48 13.53 12.86 12.96
C ARG A 48 12.94 14.25 12.85
N LEU A 49 11.96 14.42 11.97
CA LEU A 49 11.29 15.69 11.75
C LEU A 49 10.63 16.23 13.04
N SER A 50 10.03 15.37 13.86
CA SER A 50 9.44 15.78 15.15
C SER A 50 10.46 16.31 16.17
N ARG A 51 11.72 15.87 16.07
CA ARG A 51 12.82 16.26 16.98
C ARG A 51 13.50 17.57 16.59
N LEU A 52 13.16 18.14 15.43
CA LEU A 52 13.66 19.43 15.01
C LEU A 52 13.28 20.54 16.01
N ASP A 53 14.15 21.53 16.13
CA ASP A 53 13.91 22.73 16.93
C ASP A 53 12.73 23.56 16.41
N SER A 54 12.19 24.42 17.28
CA SER A 54 11.04 25.26 16.95
C SER A 54 11.31 26.19 15.77
N GLY A 55 12.54 26.66 15.57
CA GLY A 55 12.94 27.46 14.40
C GLY A 55 12.76 26.69 13.09
N ALA A 56 13.32 25.48 13.00
CA ALA A 56 13.18 24.61 11.84
C ALA A 56 11.72 24.21 11.56
N LYS A 57 10.88 24.08 12.59
CA LYS A 57 9.44 23.79 12.47
C LYS A 57 8.62 24.91 11.83
N LEU A 58 9.09 26.16 11.91
CA LEU A 58 8.42 27.31 11.28
C LEU A 58 8.70 27.40 9.77
N LEU A 59 9.73 26.71 9.29
CA LEU A 59 10.12 26.77 7.89
C LEU A 59 9.11 26.06 6.98
N PRO A 60 8.90 26.57 5.75
CA PRO A 60 8.00 25.95 4.79
C PRO A 60 8.43 24.51 4.42
N GLY A 61 9.73 24.21 4.53
CA GLY A 61 10.28 22.88 4.33
C GLY A 61 9.70 21.84 5.29
N TYR A 62 9.47 22.21 6.56
CA TYR A 62 8.89 21.32 7.56
C TYR A 62 7.47 20.87 7.18
N ARG A 63 6.63 21.82 6.78
CA ARG A 63 5.25 21.54 6.32
C ARG A 63 5.23 20.72 5.03
N SER A 64 6.18 20.99 4.14
CA SER A 64 6.33 20.28 2.86
C SER A 64 6.71 18.81 3.09
N ALA A 65 7.69 18.55 3.96
CA ALA A 65 8.09 17.20 4.33
C ALA A 65 6.96 16.43 5.06
N LEU A 66 6.21 17.07 5.96
CA LEU A 66 5.01 16.46 6.56
C LEU A 66 3.97 16.07 5.51
N THR A 67 3.74 16.93 4.52
CA THR A 67 2.76 16.66 3.45
C THR A 67 3.20 15.50 2.57
N LEU A 68 4.49 15.42 2.24
CA LEU A 68 5.08 14.31 1.48
C LEU A 68 4.87 12.98 2.23
N LEU A 69 5.23 12.94 3.50
CA LEU A 69 5.21 11.72 4.31
C LEU A 69 3.78 11.31 4.73
N ASN A 70 2.90 12.24 5.08
CA ASN A 70 1.54 11.91 5.55
C ASN A 70 0.53 11.70 4.43
N SER A 71 0.52 12.59 3.43
CA SER A 71 -0.49 12.57 2.37
C SER A 71 0.01 11.87 1.12
N ARG A 72 1.11 12.34 0.52
CA ARG A 72 1.52 11.85 -0.80
C ARG A 72 2.00 10.41 -0.77
N PHE A 73 2.79 10.03 0.24
CA PHE A 73 3.32 8.69 0.37
C PHE A 73 2.22 7.61 0.42
N ARG A 74 1.14 7.85 1.18
CA ARG A 74 0.06 6.85 1.35
C ARG A 74 -0.74 6.61 0.07
N ARG A 75 -0.85 7.62 -0.79
CA ARG A 75 -1.63 7.58 -2.04
C ARG A 75 -0.80 7.17 -3.27
N ALA A 76 0.52 7.15 -3.13
CA ALA A 76 1.46 6.87 -4.20
C ALA A 76 1.66 5.37 -4.43
N ASP A 77 2.02 5.01 -5.67
CA ASP A 77 2.55 3.70 -6.03
C ASP A 77 3.94 3.45 -5.42
N LEU A 78 4.48 2.23 -5.57
CA LEU A 78 5.73 1.80 -4.94
C LEU A 78 6.96 2.63 -5.40
N ALA A 79 7.06 2.95 -6.68
CA ALA A 79 8.20 3.70 -7.22
C ALA A 79 8.13 5.17 -6.78
N THR A 80 6.93 5.75 -6.83
CA THR A 80 6.67 7.11 -6.36
C THR A 80 6.91 7.20 -4.84
N ARG A 81 6.54 6.18 -4.04
CA ARG A 81 6.85 6.12 -2.60
C ARG A 81 8.34 6.23 -2.31
N LEU A 82 9.18 5.51 -3.06
CA LEU A 82 10.64 5.59 -2.94
C LEU A 82 11.15 7.01 -3.23
N ALA A 83 10.70 7.62 -4.33
CA ALA A 83 11.08 8.98 -4.69
C ALA A 83 10.63 10.01 -3.62
N LEU A 84 9.43 9.83 -3.07
CA LEU A 84 8.91 10.68 -1.99
C LEU A 84 9.73 10.54 -0.70
N LEU A 85 10.19 9.32 -0.37
CA LEU A 85 11.08 9.11 0.78
C LEU A 85 12.43 9.77 0.57
N GLN A 86 13.04 9.64 -0.61
CA GLN A 86 14.31 10.30 -0.92
C GLN A 86 14.20 11.83 -0.86
N ALA A 87 13.12 12.38 -1.43
CA ALA A 87 12.86 13.82 -1.35
C ALA A 87 12.64 14.29 0.09
N ALA A 88 11.87 13.54 0.89
CA ALA A 88 11.64 13.86 2.29
C ALA A 88 12.91 13.74 3.14
N GLN A 89 13.76 12.74 2.88
CA GLN A 89 15.07 12.60 3.53
C GLN A 89 15.93 13.84 3.27
N PHE A 90 16.04 14.28 2.02
CA PHE A 90 16.79 15.49 1.69
C PHE A 90 16.24 16.72 2.42
N MET A 91 14.91 16.90 2.46
CA MET A 91 14.31 18.02 3.20
C MET A 91 14.61 17.96 4.69
N VAL A 92 14.53 16.78 5.30
CA VAL A 92 14.88 16.59 6.73
C VAL A 92 16.34 16.95 6.97
N GLU A 93 17.27 16.47 6.14
CA GLU A 93 18.70 16.77 6.27
C GLU A 93 19.00 18.27 6.13
N VAL A 94 18.31 18.97 5.23
CA VAL A 94 18.44 20.43 5.08
C VAL A 94 17.91 21.12 6.34
N LEU A 95 16.74 20.73 6.84
CA LEU A 95 16.14 21.34 8.04
C LEU A 95 16.97 21.08 9.31
N GLU A 96 17.61 19.91 9.42
CA GLU A 96 18.50 19.56 10.52
C GLU A 96 19.78 20.41 10.55
N ARG A 97 20.16 21.04 9.43
CA ARG A 97 21.34 21.89 9.31
C ARG A 97 21.05 23.38 9.48
N ILE A 98 19.79 23.76 9.65
CA ILE A 98 19.42 25.16 9.87
C ILE A 98 19.41 25.41 11.38
N PRO A 99 20.23 26.37 11.87
CA PRO A 99 20.34 26.69 13.29
C PRO A 99 19.06 27.35 13.85
#